data_AF-A0A914QYD8-F1
#
_entry.id   AF-A0A914QYD8-F1
#
_cell.length_a   1.000
_cell.length_b   1.000
_cell.length_c   1.000
_cell.angle_alpha   90.00
_cell.angle_beta   90.00
_cell.angle_gamma   90.00
#
_symmetry.space_group_name_H-M   'P 1'
#
loop_
_entity.id
_entity.type
_entity.pdbx_description
1 polymer ?
#
loop_
_entity_poly.entity_id
_entity_poly.type
_entity_poly.pdbx_seq_one_letter_code
_entity_poly.pdbx_strand_id
1 'polypeptide(L)'
;MTQESSKPDLNRSLQTSPTPSKIIEINTPFLKGNGKYISRVKVKQTPPSENKDVEKSCENPPKELSFFDKFSTLSTKEFAMIGLLALGNLCSTTAFSCIAPFYPDEAKLKKLDVIEIGIIFGAFDLVMIITSPLFGKYMHIFGAKKMFSLGQFFAGITSIAFGFLDLLPNGPIFFWASLLVRCAQAIGDTAIVTSALVICAKSFPGQMSFIVGIMETFVGLGYTIGPFFGGVFYELGGFKLPFIVLGLILVFATIAGLFLINDFSGNLFFSSNKK
;
A
#
# COMPACT_ATOMS: atom_id res chain seq x y z
N MET A 1 -24.17 68.55 54.81
CA MET A 1 -23.40 67.31 54.54
C MET A 1 -24.30 66.16 54.97
N THR A 2 -25.31 65.84 54.17
CA THR A 2 -26.32 64.83 54.52
C THR A 2 -27.14 64.45 53.29
N GLN A 3 -27.69 63.25 53.35
CA GLN A 3 -28.15 62.34 52.31
C GLN A 3 -29.49 62.71 51.63
N GLU A 4 -29.75 61.95 50.55
CA GLU A 4 -31.05 61.49 50.04
C GLU A 4 -31.91 62.47 49.21
N SER A 5 -32.23 62.09 47.96
CA SER A 5 -33.53 62.34 47.33
C SER A 5 -33.68 61.58 46.01
N SER A 6 -34.92 61.23 45.67
CA SER A 6 -35.39 60.04 44.96
C SER A 6 -35.88 60.29 43.51
N LYS A 7 -36.01 59.18 42.76
CA LYS A 7 -36.60 58.82 41.43
C LYS A 7 -37.59 59.79 40.73
N PRO A 8 -37.82 59.59 39.40
CA PRO A 8 -39.10 58.96 38.97
C PRO A 8 -39.08 58.08 37.67
N ASP A 9 -40.28 57.58 37.38
CA ASP A 9 -40.79 56.50 36.52
C ASP A 9 -41.08 56.79 35.01
N LEU A 10 -41.43 55.68 34.32
CA LEU A 10 -42.57 55.47 33.40
C LEU A 10 -42.42 55.57 31.86
N ASN A 11 -42.67 54.41 31.25
CA ASN A 11 -43.14 54.13 29.89
C ASN A 11 -44.03 55.21 29.24
N ARG A 12 -43.68 55.65 28.02
CA ARG A 12 -44.66 55.86 26.92
C ARG A 12 -44.02 55.96 25.51
N SER A 13 -44.48 55.07 24.63
CA SER A 13 -44.64 55.19 23.16
C SER A 13 -43.44 55.51 22.25
N LEU A 14 -43.14 54.57 21.34
CA LEU A 14 -43.09 54.82 19.89
C LEU A 14 -43.32 53.49 19.12
N GLN A 15 -44.41 53.45 18.36
CA GLN A 15 -44.90 52.35 17.52
C GLN A 15 -44.30 52.41 16.10
N THR A 16 -44.01 51.21 15.56
CA THR A 16 -44.20 50.74 14.16
C THR A 16 -43.45 51.36 12.98
N SER A 17 -42.52 50.60 12.36
CA SER A 17 -42.69 49.95 11.03
C SER A 17 -41.44 49.08 10.68
N PRO A 18 -41.57 47.92 10.00
CA PRO A 18 -40.43 47.08 9.63
C PRO A 18 -40.00 47.30 8.16
N THR A 19 -38.71 47.51 7.92
CA THR A 19 -38.07 47.42 6.58
C THR A 19 -37.10 46.21 6.56
N PRO A 20 -36.85 45.59 5.39
CA PRO A 20 -36.68 44.15 5.25
C PRO A 20 -35.27 43.62 5.54
N SER A 21 -35.22 42.34 5.91
CA SER A 21 -34.03 41.53 6.18
C SER A 21 -33.03 41.51 5.02
N LYS A 22 -31.79 41.93 5.29
CA LYS A 22 -30.64 41.74 4.39
C LYS A 22 -30.20 40.28 4.39
N ILE A 23 -30.16 39.66 3.21
CA ILE A 23 -29.50 38.38 2.96
C ILE A 23 -28.03 38.68 2.65
N ILE A 24 -27.10 38.14 3.44
CA ILE A 24 -25.66 38.19 3.13
C ILE A 24 -25.29 36.82 2.56
N GLU A 25 -25.02 36.75 1.26
CA GLU A 25 -24.44 35.57 0.60
C GLU A 25 -22.92 35.59 0.81
N ILE A 26 -22.37 34.54 1.41
CA ILE A 26 -20.92 34.32 1.49
C ILE A 26 -20.58 33.17 0.55
N ASN A 27 -20.00 33.51 -0.60
CA ASN A 27 -19.44 32.53 -1.55
C ASN A 27 -17.97 32.28 -1.20
N THR A 28 -17.68 31.16 -0.55
CA THR A 28 -16.31 30.66 -0.42
C THR A 28 -16.02 29.63 -1.52
N PRO A 29 -15.04 29.87 -2.41
CA PRO A 29 -14.65 28.88 -3.40
C PRO A 29 -13.73 27.82 -2.77
N PHE A 30 -14.14 26.55 -2.81
CA PHE A 30 -13.28 25.41 -2.50
C PHE A 30 -13.03 24.63 -3.81
N LEU A 31 -11.76 24.47 -4.21
CA LEU A 31 -11.38 23.75 -5.42
C LEU A 31 -11.04 22.29 -5.08
N LYS A 32 -11.86 21.35 -5.57
CA LYS A 32 -11.51 19.93 -5.70
C LYS A 32 -11.87 19.45 -7.11
N GLY A 33 -10.94 18.76 -7.76
CA GLY A 33 -10.95 18.47 -9.18
C GLY A 33 -12.19 17.72 -9.69
N ASN A 34 -12.75 18.28 -10.77
CA ASN A 34 -13.69 17.73 -11.75
C ASN A 34 -15.16 17.52 -11.34
N GLY A 35 -15.90 18.65 -11.24
CA GLY A 35 -17.36 18.70 -11.39
C GLY A 35 -18.03 19.64 -10.37
N LYS A 36 -18.46 20.83 -10.82
CA LYS A 36 -19.10 21.87 -10.00
C LYS A 36 -20.36 21.36 -9.28
N TYR A 37 -20.42 21.53 -7.96
CA TYR A 37 -21.69 21.70 -7.24
C TYR A 37 -21.61 22.92 -6.34
N ILE A 38 -22.59 23.82 -6.50
CA ILE A 38 -22.81 24.99 -5.65
C ILE A 38 -23.65 24.52 -4.47
N SER A 39 -23.06 24.33 -3.30
CA SER A 39 -23.85 24.18 -2.07
C SER A 39 -24.39 25.56 -1.67
N ARG A 40 -25.67 25.82 -1.93
CA ARG A 40 -26.35 27.03 -1.42
C ARG A 40 -26.66 26.83 0.06
N VAL A 41 -25.86 27.43 0.95
CA VAL A 41 -26.23 27.53 2.36
C VAL A 41 -27.10 28.78 2.54
N LYS A 42 -28.42 28.61 2.68
CA LYS A 42 -29.32 29.69 3.13
C LYS A 42 -29.31 29.72 4.65
N VAL A 43 -28.57 30.65 5.25
CA VAL A 43 -28.69 30.95 6.68
C VAL A 43 -29.81 31.97 6.88
N LYS A 44 -30.91 31.55 7.49
CA LYS A 44 -32.00 32.44 7.93
C LYS A 44 -31.78 32.73 9.41
N GLN A 45 -31.29 33.91 9.77
CA GLN A 45 -31.27 34.36 11.17
C GLN A 45 -32.66 34.84 11.56
N THR A 46 -33.28 34.17 12.53
CA THR A 46 -34.41 34.69 13.32
C THR A 46 -33.90 35.18 14.68
N PRO A 47 -34.47 36.27 15.24
CA PRO A 47 -34.00 36.88 16.49
C PRO A 47 -34.25 36.00 17.73
N PRO A 48 -33.55 36.26 18.86
CA PRO A 48 -33.41 35.31 19.94
C PRO A 48 -34.54 35.45 20.96
N SER A 49 -35.62 34.70 20.76
CA SER A 49 -36.53 34.32 21.85
C SER A 49 -37.40 33.15 21.40
N GLU A 50 -37.44 32.12 22.23
CA GLU A 50 -38.23 30.88 22.13
C GLU A 50 -37.42 29.65 21.66
N ASN A 51 -36.79 29.01 22.66
CA ASN A 51 -36.19 27.68 22.56
C ASN A 51 -37.28 26.63 22.31
N LYS A 52 -37.51 26.26 21.05
CA LYS A 52 -38.03 24.95 20.65
C LYS A 52 -37.30 24.48 19.39
N ASP A 53 -36.58 23.38 19.55
CA ASP A 53 -36.22 22.40 18.52
C ASP A 53 -35.52 22.96 17.28
N VAL A 54 -34.25 23.35 17.43
CA VAL A 54 -33.32 23.37 16.30
C VAL A 54 -33.00 21.92 15.96
N GLU A 55 -33.82 21.33 15.09
CA GLU A 55 -33.52 20.06 14.43
C GLU A 55 -32.21 20.23 13.65
N LYS A 56 -31.13 19.77 14.28
CA LYS A 56 -29.81 19.69 13.67
C LYS A 56 -29.92 18.67 12.55
N SER A 57 -30.17 19.13 11.32
CA SER A 57 -30.00 18.30 10.14
C SER A 57 -28.51 17.96 10.07
N CYS A 58 -28.15 16.86 10.73
CA CYS A 58 -26.90 16.17 10.52
C CYS A 58 -26.95 15.73 9.06
N GLU A 59 -26.40 16.55 8.18
CA GLU A 59 -25.97 16.09 6.87
C GLU A 59 -25.12 14.85 7.15
N ASN A 60 -25.67 13.68 6.82
CA ASN A 60 -25.05 12.41 7.14
C ASN A 60 -23.60 12.47 6.67
N PRO A 61 -22.61 12.02 7.47
CA PRO A 61 -21.26 11.86 6.96
C PRO A 61 -21.35 11.07 5.65
N PRO A 62 -20.60 11.44 4.60
CA PRO A 62 -20.69 10.78 3.32
C PRO A 62 -20.62 9.28 3.56
N LYS A 63 -21.66 8.54 3.12
CA LYS A 63 -21.74 7.09 3.33
C LYS A 63 -20.39 6.49 2.93
N GLU A 64 -19.67 5.94 3.90
CA GLU A 64 -18.49 5.10 3.64
C GLU A 64 -18.95 4.07 2.62
N LEU A 65 -18.41 4.20 1.40
CA LEU A 65 -18.78 3.36 0.27
C LEU A 65 -18.57 1.90 0.70
N SER A 66 -19.63 1.09 0.62
CA SER A 66 -19.61 -0.32 1.05
C SER A 66 -18.43 -1.05 0.42
N PHE A 67 -17.89 -2.06 1.10
CA PHE A 67 -16.82 -2.91 0.57
C PHE A 67 -17.10 -3.39 -0.86
N PHE A 68 -18.34 -3.81 -1.13
CA PHE A 68 -18.77 -4.27 -2.45
C PHE A 68 -18.90 -3.14 -3.47
N ASP A 69 -19.24 -1.94 -3.03
CA ASP A 69 -19.32 -0.76 -3.88
C ASP A 69 -17.91 -0.28 -4.30
N LYS A 70 -16.89 -0.44 -3.44
CA LYS A 70 -15.50 -0.20 -3.83
C LYS A 70 -15.05 -1.16 -4.95
N PHE A 71 -15.42 -2.44 -4.85
CA PHE A 71 -15.14 -3.43 -5.90
C PHE A 71 -15.84 -3.14 -7.24
N SER A 72 -17.11 -2.73 -7.20
CA SER A 72 -17.90 -2.49 -8.42
C SER A 72 -17.46 -1.24 -9.19
N THR A 73 -16.76 -0.31 -8.53
CA THR A 73 -16.23 0.90 -9.17
C THR A 73 -14.94 0.68 -9.99
N LEU A 74 -14.29 -0.48 -9.87
CA LEU A 74 -13.02 -0.74 -10.55
C LEU A 74 -13.22 -1.22 -11.99
N SER A 75 -12.45 -0.65 -12.91
CA SER A 75 -12.38 -1.10 -14.29
C SER A 75 -11.69 -2.47 -14.40
N THR A 76 -12.01 -3.26 -15.42
CA THR A 76 -11.34 -4.54 -15.71
C THR A 76 -9.82 -4.41 -15.78
N LYS A 77 -9.30 -3.28 -16.28
CA LYS A 77 -7.85 -3.01 -16.37
C LYS A 77 -7.21 -2.78 -14.99
N GLU A 78 -7.94 -2.11 -14.10
CA GLU A 78 -7.51 -1.84 -12.73
C GLU A 78 -7.50 -3.13 -11.92
N PHE A 79 -8.54 -3.95 -12.06
CA PHE A 79 -8.61 -5.27 -11.45
C PHE A 79 -7.46 -6.18 -11.91
N ALA A 80 -7.15 -6.19 -13.22
CA ALA A 80 -6.02 -6.93 -13.76
C ALA A 80 -4.68 -6.44 -13.19
N MET A 81 -4.50 -5.12 -13.01
CA MET A 81 -3.29 -4.57 -12.40
C MET A 81 -3.15 -4.95 -10.93
N ILE A 82 -4.23 -4.86 -10.16
CA ILE A 82 -4.25 -5.27 -8.75
C ILE A 82 -3.94 -6.76 -8.64
N GLY A 83 -4.56 -7.59 -9.48
CA GLY A 83 -4.29 -9.02 -9.53
C GLY A 83 -2.83 -9.35 -9.86
N LEU A 84 -2.23 -8.64 -10.81
CA LEU A 84 -0.81 -8.83 -11.17
C LEU A 84 0.12 -8.49 -10.02
N LEU A 85 -0.08 -7.35 -9.37
CA LEU A 85 0.74 -6.91 -8.24
C LEU A 85 0.55 -7.85 -7.04
N ALA A 86 -0.68 -8.27 -6.75
CA ALA A 86 -0.99 -9.17 -5.64
C ALA A 86 -0.37 -10.56 -5.86
N LEU A 87 -0.47 -11.10 -7.08
CA LEU A 87 0.12 -12.37 -7.44
C LEU A 87 1.66 -12.31 -7.44
N GLY A 88 2.25 -11.22 -7.94
CA GLY A 88 3.69 -11.01 -7.90
C GLY A 88 4.23 -10.95 -6.47
N ASN A 89 3.55 -10.20 -5.59
CA ASN A 89 3.89 -10.16 -4.16
C ASN A 89 3.75 -11.53 -3.50
N LEU A 90 2.66 -12.26 -3.77
CA LEU A 90 2.46 -13.62 -3.25
C LEU A 90 3.59 -14.56 -3.68
N CYS A 91 3.98 -14.52 -4.95
CA CYS A 91 5.07 -15.36 -5.45
C CYS A 91 6.38 -15.01 -4.74
N SER A 92 6.70 -13.72 -4.62
CA SER A 92 7.92 -13.27 -3.95
C SER A 92 7.97 -13.68 -2.48
N THR A 93 6.88 -13.49 -1.73
CA THR A 93 6.82 -13.82 -0.30
C THR A 93 6.81 -15.32 -0.05
N THR A 94 6.23 -16.11 -0.97
CA THR A 94 6.33 -17.57 -0.97
C THR A 94 7.80 -18.00 -1.12
N ALA A 95 8.53 -17.43 -2.09
CA ALA A 95 9.95 -17.72 -2.30
C ALA A 95 10.85 -17.22 -1.16
N PHE A 96 10.48 -16.12 -0.51
CA PHE A 96 11.19 -15.61 0.67
C PHE A 96 11.05 -16.53 1.88
N SER A 97 9.83 -17.02 2.15
CA SER A 97 9.49 -17.76 3.38
C SER A 97 9.73 -19.27 3.28
N CYS A 98 9.85 -19.83 2.07
CA CYS A 98 10.06 -21.27 1.87
C CYS A 98 11.35 -21.81 2.49
N ILE A 99 12.32 -20.94 2.81
CA ILE A 99 13.64 -21.28 3.36
C ILE A 99 13.57 -21.76 4.82
N ALA A 100 12.60 -21.27 5.60
CA ALA A 100 12.49 -21.50 7.04
C ALA A 100 12.45 -22.97 7.50
N PRO A 101 11.68 -23.88 6.86
CA PRO A 101 11.52 -25.26 7.35
C PRO A 101 12.75 -26.16 7.21
N PHE A 102 13.69 -25.87 6.30
CA PHE A 102 14.81 -26.79 6.01
C PHE A 102 16.21 -26.16 6.08
N TYR A 103 16.35 -24.85 5.83
CA TYR A 103 17.66 -24.22 5.76
C TYR A 103 18.47 -24.27 7.06
N PRO A 104 17.87 -24.06 8.27
CA PRO A 104 18.64 -24.14 9.50
C PRO A 104 19.32 -25.49 9.71
N ASP A 105 18.66 -26.58 9.32
CA ASP A 105 19.22 -27.93 9.48
C ASP A 105 20.28 -28.21 8.41
N GLU A 106 20.07 -27.78 7.17
CA GLU A 106 21.10 -27.86 6.12
C GLU A 106 22.37 -27.07 6.49
N ALA A 107 22.20 -25.86 7.04
CA ALA A 107 23.32 -25.01 7.45
C ALA A 107 24.13 -25.64 8.59
N LYS A 108 23.48 -26.30 9.55
CA LYS A 108 24.17 -27.07 10.61
C LYS A 108 24.98 -28.23 10.03
N LEU A 109 24.45 -28.94 9.02
CA LEU A 109 25.19 -29.99 8.31
C LEU A 109 26.44 -29.43 7.62
N LYS A 110 26.37 -28.19 7.12
CA LYS A 110 27.52 -27.44 6.57
C LYS A 110 28.44 -26.84 7.64
N LYS A 111 28.25 -27.18 8.92
CA LYS A 111 29.04 -26.74 10.09
C LYS A 111 28.92 -25.25 10.43
N LEU A 112 27.78 -24.62 10.11
CA LEU A 112 27.50 -23.26 10.57
C LEU A 112 26.97 -23.26 11.99
N ASP A 113 27.34 -22.23 12.75
CA ASP A 113 26.81 -21.97 14.08
C ASP A 113 25.39 -21.37 14.02
N VAL A 114 24.64 -21.49 15.12
CA VAL A 114 23.29 -20.94 15.24
C VAL A 114 23.29 -19.42 15.08
N ILE A 115 24.33 -18.73 15.55
CA ILE A 115 24.47 -17.27 15.40
C ILE A 115 24.64 -16.91 13.92
N GLU A 116 25.45 -17.66 13.17
CA GLU A 116 25.67 -17.44 11.74
C GLU A 116 24.38 -17.63 10.94
N ILE A 117 23.60 -18.68 11.25
CA ILE A 117 22.29 -18.89 10.65
C ILE A 117 21.37 -17.70 10.95
N GLY A 118 21.32 -17.24 12.20
CA GLY A 118 20.53 -16.06 12.60
C GLY A 118 20.92 -14.79 11.84
N ILE A 119 22.22 -14.57 11.61
CA ILE A 119 22.73 -13.46 10.79
C ILE A 119 22.20 -13.54 9.36
N ILE A 120 22.17 -14.73 8.74
CA ILE A 120 21.69 -14.90 7.36
C ILE A 120 20.20 -14.57 7.25
N PHE A 121 19.38 -15.00 8.21
CA PHE A 121 17.95 -14.64 8.25
C PHE A 121 17.77 -13.13 8.46
N GLY A 122 18.45 -12.53 9.44
CA GLY A 122 18.31 -11.11 9.76
C GLY A 122 18.90 -10.15 8.72
N ALA A 123 19.95 -10.56 8.01
CA ALA A 123 20.60 -9.73 6.99
C ALA A 123 19.66 -9.36 5.85
N PHE A 124 18.70 -10.23 5.52
CA PHE A 124 17.70 -9.94 4.50
C PHE A 124 16.89 -8.68 4.86
N ASP A 125 16.28 -8.68 6.05
CA ASP A 125 15.44 -7.57 6.50
C ASP A 125 16.26 -6.30 6.74
N LEU A 126 17.50 -6.44 7.22
CA LEU A 126 18.42 -5.31 7.38
C LEU A 126 18.71 -4.62 6.05
N VAL A 127 19.02 -5.39 5.01
CA VAL A 127 19.25 -4.85 3.66
C VAL A 127 17.97 -4.24 3.11
N MET A 128 16.81 -4.85 3.37
CA MET A 128 15.51 -4.32 2.95
C MET A 128 15.22 -2.95 3.57
N ILE A 129 15.46 -2.78 4.87
CA ILE A 129 15.31 -1.50 5.59
C ILE A 129 16.21 -0.42 4.98
N ILE A 130 17.47 -0.76 4.68
CA ILE A 130 18.44 0.20 4.12
C ILE A 130 18.05 0.57 2.68
N THR A 131 17.66 -0.41 1.87
CA THR A 131 17.45 -0.23 0.43
C THR A 131 16.07 0.38 0.10
N SER A 132 15.07 0.19 0.96
CA SER A 132 13.72 0.72 0.79
C SER A 132 13.67 2.24 0.55
N PRO A 133 14.29 3.10 1.39
CA PRO A 133 14.32 4.55 1.13
C PRO A 133 15.11 4.91 -0.13
N LEU A 134 16.14 4.14 -0.51
CA LEU A 134 16.88 4.36 -1.75
C LEU A 134 15.98 4.16 -2.96
N PHE A 135 15.26 3.03 -3.01
CA PHE A 135 14.31 2.78 -4.10
C PHE A 135 13.17 3.78 -4.10
N GLY A 136 12.64 4.18 -2.94
CA GLY A 136 11.66 5.26 -2.83
C GLY A 136 12.14 6.57 -3.47
N LYS A 137 13.40 6.97 -3.22
CA LYS A 137 13.99 8.19 -3.80
C LYS A 137 14.22 8.09 -5.30
N TYR A 138 14.79 6.98 -5.79
CA TYR A 138 15.17 6.84 -7.21
C TYR A 138 14.05 6.30 -8.11
N MET A 139 12.89 5.92 -7.57
CA MET A 139 11.78 5.33 -8.35
C MET A 139 11.25 6.25 -9.46
N HIS A 140 11.33 7.57 -9.26
CA HIS A 140 10.85 8.53 -10.25
C HIS A 140 11.67 8.48 -11.56
N ILE A 141 12.92 8.03 -11.51
CA ILE A 141 13.83 7.90 -12.66
C ILE A 141 13.57 6.59 -13.41
N PHE A 142 13.54 5.46 -12.67
CA PHE A 142 13.42 4.12 -13.26
C PHE A 142 11.98 3.77 -13.67
N GLY A 143 10.99 4.39 -13.00
CA GLY A 143 9.58 4.08 -13.16
C GLY A 143 9.17 2.86 -12.32
N ALA A 144 8.06 3.00 -11.59
CA ALA A 144 7.61 1.98 -10.64
C ALA A 144 7.31 0.63 -11.29
N LYS A 145 6.65 0.62 -12.46
CA LYS A 145 6.31 -0.63 -13.18
C LYS A 145 7.55 -1.42 -13.61
N LYS A 146 8.54 -0.75 -14.20
CA LYS A 146 9.79 -1.39 -14.62
C LYS A 146 10.58 -1.89 -13.41
N MET A 147 10.61 -1.11 -12.33
CA MET A 147 11.28 -1.50 -11.10
C MET A 147 10.63 -2.73 -10.44
N PHE A 148 9.30 -2.84 -10.46
CA PHE A 148 8.59 -4.04 -10.01
C PHE A 148 9.04 -5.28 -10.78
N SER A 149 8.97 -5.23 -12.11
CA SER A 149 9.35 -6.37 -12.95
C SER A 149 10.84 -6.70 -12.85
N LEU A 150 11.73 -5.70 -12.85
CA LEU A 150 13.17 -5.93 -12.69
C LEU A 150 13.51 -6.52 -11.31
N GLY A 151 12.86 -6.04 -10.26
CA GLY A 151 12.99 -6.58 -8.90
C GLY A 151 12.57 -8.04 -8.84
N GLN A 152 11.43 -8.37 -9.42
CA GLN A 152 10.90 -9.74 -9.45
C GLN A 152 11.78 -10.70 -10.26
N PHE A 153 12.31 -10.24 -11.40
CA PHE A 153 13.29 -11.00 -12.18
C PHE A 153 14.58 -11.25 -11.39
N PHE A 154 15.12 -10.21 -10.76
CA PHE A 154 16.36 -10.29 -9.99
C PHE A 154 16.20 -11.17 -8.75
N ALA A 155 15.08 -11.06 -8.04
CA ALA A 155 14.70 -11.94 -6.94
C ALA A 155 14.62 -13.40 -7.41
N GLY A 156 14.00 -13.67 -8.56
CA GLY A 156 13.95 -15.03 -9.13
C GLY A 156 15.33 -15.61 -9.45
N ILE A 157 16.21 -14.83 -10.10
CA ILE A 157 17.59 -15.28 -10.41
C ILE A 157 18.39 -15.55 -9.14
N THR A 158 18.32 -14.63 -8.16
CA THR A 158 19.05 -14.78 -6.90
C THR A 158 18.51 -15.94 -6.07
N SER A 159 17.20 -16.21 -6.10
CA SER A 159 16.62 -17.43 -5.52
C SER A 159 17.18 -18.68 -6.20
N ILE A 160 17.22 -18.75 -7.53
CA ILE A 160 17.83 -19.89 -8.25
C ILE A 160 19.30 -20.06 -7.83
N ALA A 161 20.06 -18.96 -7.79
CA ALA A 161 21.45 -18.98 -7.34
C ALA A 161 21.59 -19.50 -5.90
N PHE A 162 20.65 -19.16 -5.03
CA PHE A 162 20.61 -19.67 -3.66
C PHE A 162 20.47 -21.21 -3.64
N GLY A 163 19.66 -21.78 -4.52
CA GLY A 163 19.55 -23.24 -4.67
C GLY A 163 20.86 -23.94 -5.04
N PHE A 164 21.80 -23.25 -5.69
CA PHE A 164 23.11 -23.84 -6.04
C PHE A 164 24.16 -23.72 -4.92
N LEU A 165 23.86 -23.05 -3.80
CA LEU A 165 24.79 -22.91 -2.67
C LEU A 165 25.21 -24.25 -2.07
N ASP A 166 24.38 -25.28 -2.16
CA ASP A 166 24.71 -26.62 -1.66
C ASP A 166 25.96 -27.24 -2.34
N LEU A 167 26.30 -26.80 -3.56
CA LEU A 167 27.53 -27.25 -4.24
C LEU A 167 28.81 -26.68 -3.63
N LEU A 168 28.72 -25.66 -2.77
CA LEU A 168 29.87 -25.03 -2.16
C LEU A 168 30.44 -25.85 -0.99
N PRO A 169 31.75 -25.73 -0.73
CA PRO A 169 32.40 -26.39 0.40
C PRO A 169 31.86 -25.89 1.75
N ASN A 170 31.89 -26.78 2.74
CA ASN A 170 31.40 -26.54 4.10
C ASN A 170 32.21 -25.44 4.82
N GLY A 171 31.58 -24.83 5.84
CA GLY A 171 32.19 -23.82 6.69
C GLY A 171 32.06 -22.38 6.15
N PRO A 172 33.11 -21.55 6.23
CA PRO A 172 33.00 -20.10 6.04
C PRO A 172 32.62 -19.70 4.61
N ILE A 173 32.99 -20.50 3.60
CA ILE A 173 32.67 -20.21 2.20
C ILE A 173 31.16 -20.29 1.97
N PHE A 174 30.50 -21.31 2.52
CA PHE A 174 29.05 -21.44 2.47
C PHE A 174 28.37 -20.28 3.20
N PHE A 175 28.86 -19.90 4.39
CA PHE A 175 28.32 -18.76 5.15
C PHE A 175 28.34 -17.45 4.35
N TRP A 176 29.51 -17.05 3.84
CA TRP A 176 29.65 -15.78 3.11
C TRP A 176 28.88 -15.78 1.79
N ALA A 177 28.84 -16.92 1.09
CA ALA A 177 28.06 -17.05 -0.14
C ALA A 177 26.56 -16.95 0.13
N SER A 178 26.05 -17.66 1.14
CA SER A 178 24.65 -17.59 1.56
C SER A 178 24.27 -16.17 1.96
N LEU A 179 25.12 -15.49 2.75
CA LEU A 179 24.91 -14.10 3.15
C LEU A 179 24.85 -13.16 1.94
N LEU A 180 25.79 -13.28 0.99
CA LEU A 180 25.84 -12.42 -0.20
C LEU A 180 24.62 -12.60 -1.10
N VAL A 181 24.26 -13.85 -1.40
CA VAL A 181 23.07 -14.14 -2.22
C VAL A 181 21.81 -13.64 -1.49
N ARG A 182 21.76 -13.75 -0.16
CA ARG A 182 20.62 -13.30 0.61
C ARG A 182 20.47 -11.78 0.61
N CYS A 183 21.57 -11.04 0.71
CA CYS A 183 21.58 -9.59 0.51
C CYS A 183 21.13 -9.21 -0.91
N ALA A 184 21.60 -9.92 -1.94
CA ALA A 184 21.17 -9.66 -3.32
C ALA A 184 19.65 -9.92 -3.51
N GLN A 185 19.14 -11.01 -2.93
CA GLN A 185 17.71 -11.31 -2.98
C GLN A 185 16.88 -10.23 -2.26
N ALA A 186 17.35 -9.72 -1.11
CA ALA A 186 16.70 -8.63 -0.38
C ALA A 186 16.57 -7.36 -1.23
N ILE A 187 17.61 -7.00 -2.00
CA ILE A 187 17.54 -5.86 -2.92
C ILE A 187 16.42 -6.06 -3.95
N GLY A 188 16.30 -7.25 -4.54
CA GLY A 188 15.23 -7.59 -5.47
C GLY A 188 13.84 -7.47 -4.82
N ASP A 189 13.67 -8.08 -3.66
CA ASP A 189 12.40 -8.10 -2.93
C ASP A 189 11.96 -6.70 -2.47
N THR A 190 12.92 -5.88 -2.01
CA THR A 190 12.67 -4.47 -1.68
C THR A 190 12.15 -3.71 -2.89
N ALA A 191 12.74 -3.91 -4.07
CA ALA A 191 12.29 -3.24 -5.28
C ALA A 191 10.84 -3.61 -5.63
N ILE A 192 10.44 -4.87 -5.43
CA ILE A 192 9.07 -5.37 -5.64
C ILE A 192 8.10 -4.67 -4.67
N VAL A 193 8.36 -4.77 -3.36
CA VAL A 193 7.45 -4.24 -2.33
C VAL A 193 7.29 -2.72 -2.44
N THR A 194 8.41 -1.99 -2.54
CA THR A 194 8.36 -0.52 -2.61
C THR A 194 7.68 -0.05 -3.90
N SER A 195 7.93 -0.70 -5.04
CA SER A 195 7.28 -0.34 -6.31
C SER A 195 5.79 -0.67 -6.33
N ALA A 196 5.38 -1.82 -5.78
CA ALA A 196 3.98 -2.20 -5.66
C ALA A 196 3.18 -1.14 -4.89
N LEU A 197 3.70 -0.70 -3.73
CA LEU A 197 3.07 0.34 -2.92
C LEU A 197 2.94 1.67 -3.67
N VAL A 198 3.97 2.07 -4.43
CA VAL A 198 3.91 3.30 -5.22
C VAL A 198 2.96 3.17 -6.41
N ILE A 199 2.89 2.02 -7.07
CA ILE A 199 1.91 1.78 -8.15
C ILE A 199 0.49 1.88 -7.59
N CYS A 200 0.23 1.28 -6.42
CA CYS A 200 -1.06 1.38 -5.72
C CYS A 200 -1.39 2.84 -5.37
N ALA A 201 -0.45 3.56 -4.76
CA ALA A 201 -0.64 4.95 -4.36
C ALA A 201 -0.95 5.87 -5.55
N LYS A 202 -0.26 5.67 -6.68
CA LYS A 202 -0.43 6.48 -7.89
C LYS A 202 -1.69 6.12 -8.68
N SER A 203 -2.04 4.85 -8.73
CA SER A 203 -3.17 4.38 -9.55
C SER A 203 -4.51 4.53 -8.82
N PHE A 204 -4.51 4.51 -7.48
CA PHE A 204 -5.73 4.47 -6.68
C PHE A 204 -5.70 5.42 -5.47
N PRO A 205 -5.51 6.74 -5.65
CA PRO A 205 -5.36 7.67 -4.53
C PRO A 205 -6.57 7.73 -3.59
N GLY A 206 -7.78 7.44 -4.09
CA GLY A 206 -9.01 7.43 -3.27
C GLY A 206 -9.31 6.10 -2.56
N GLN A 207 -8.61 5.01 -2.90
CA GLN A 207 -8.87 3.66 -2.38
C GLN A 207 -7.57 2.92 -2.02
N MET A 208 -6.46 3.66 -1.82
CA MET A 208 -5.13 3.08 -1.62
C MET A 208 -5.11 2.09 -0.45
N SER A 209 -5.63 2.47 0.72
CA SER A 209 -5.61 1.61 1.91
C SER A 209 -6.34 0.29 1.69
N PHE A 210 -7.43 0.31 0.93
CA PHE A 210 -8.20 -0.87 0.60
C PHE A 210 -7.40 -1.83 -0.31
N ILE A 211 -6.79 -1.29 -1.37
CA ILE A 211 -6.01 -2.08 -2.33
C ILE A 211 -4.73 -2.61 -1.70
N VAL A 212 -4.05 -1.79 -0.88
CA VAL A 212 -2.90 -2.25 -0.08
C VAL A 212 -3.33 -3.36 0.87
N GLY A 213 -4.51 -3.27 1.49
CA GLY A 213 -5.06 -4.37 2.30
C GLY A 213 -5.25 -5.68 1.53
N ILE A 214 -5.71 -5.60 0.27
CA ILE A 214 -5.75 -6.78 -0.62
C ILE A 214 -4.34 -7.29 -0.87
N MET A 215 -3.37 -6.43 -1.22
CA MET A 215 -1.98 -6.85 -1.44
C MET A 215 -1.39 -7.57 -0.22
N GLU A 216 -1.55 -6.99 0.97
CA GLU A 216 -1.04 -7.56 2.22
C GLU A 216 -1.71 -8.89 2.57
N THR A 217 -2.97 -9.08 2.18
CA THR A 217 -3.64 -10.39 2.31
C THR A 217 -2.90 -11.44 1.49
N PHE A 218 -2.54 -11.12 0.25
CA PHE A 218 -1.77 -12.03 -0.62
C PHE A 218 -0.33 -12.23 -0.13
N VAL A 219 0.30 -11.21 0.45
CA VAL A 219 1.60 -11.32 1.13
C VAL A 219 1.51 -12.33 2.28
N GLY A 220 0.51 -12.19 3.16
CA GLY A 220 0.26 -13.13 4.28
C GLY A 220 -0.06 -14.55 3.83
N LEU A 221 -0.80 -14.71 2.73
CA LEU A 221 -0.98 -16.01 2.08
C LEU A 221 0.35 -16.61 1.63
N GLY A 222 1.23 -15.83 1.00
CA GLY A 222 2.55 -16.30 0.60
C GLY A 222 3.43 -16.73 1.78
N TYR A 223 3.36 -16.03 2.92
CA TYR A 223 4.01 -16.46 4.16
C TYR A 223 3.49 -17.78 4.72
N THR A 224 2.21 -18.08 4.49
CA THR A 224 1.59 -19.34 4.93
C THR A 224 1.94 -20.49 3.99
N ILE A 225 1.87 -20.21 2.69
CA ILE A 225 2.06 -21.18 1.61
C ILE A 225 3.55 -21.53 1.40
N GLY A 226 4.45 -20.58 1.65
CA GLY A 226 5.89 -20.72 1.43
C GLY A 226 6.50 -21.90 2.19
N PRO A 227 6.40 -21.98 3.53
CA PRO A 227 6.94 -23.12 4.28
C PRO A 227 6.32 -24.46 3.86
N PHE A 228 5.02 -24.49 3.53
CA PHE A 228 4.34 -25.70 3.06
C PHE A 228 4.98 -26.24 1.78
N PHE A 229 5.07 -25.42 0.72
CA PHE A 229 5.70 -25.86 -0.53
C PHE A 229 7.22 -26.00 -0.40
N GLY A 230 7.87 -25.20 0.44
CA GLY A 230 9.29 -25.29 0.74
C GLY A 230 9.67 -26.66 1.30
N GLY A 231 8.92 -27.15 2.28
CA GLY A 231 9.09 -28.50 2.84
C GLY A 231 8.82 -29.60 1.82
N VAL A 232 7.69 -29.53 1.11
CA VAL A 232 7.33 -30.54 0.09
C VAL A 232 8.39 -30.64 -1.00
N PHE A 233 8.85 -29.52 -1.56
CA PHE A 233 9.90 -29.56 -2.58
C PHE A 233 11.25 -30.01 -2.02
N TYR A 234 11.54 -29.71 -0.76
CA TYR A 234 12.77 -30.16 -0.11
C TYR A 234 12.78 -31.69 0.06
N GLU A 235 11.66 -32.29 0.49
CA GLU A 235 11.55 -33.75 0.59
C GLU A 235 11.67 -34.46 -0.77
N LEU A 236 11.16 -33.85 -1.84
CA LEU A 236 11.16 -34.44 -3.18
C LEU A 236 12.50 -34.35 -3.91
N GLY A 237 13.26 -33.27 -3.73
CA GLY A 237 14.48 -33.01 -4.52
C GLY A 237 15.61 -32.33 -3.76
N GLY A 238 15.57 -32.35 -2.43
CA GLY A 238 16.58 -31.79 -1.55
C GLY A 238 16.66 -30.27 -1.60
N PHE A 239 17.79 -29.74 -1.14
CA PHE A 239 18.01 -28.30 -0.97
C PHE A 239 17.75 -27.46 -2.23
N LYS A 240 18.09 -27.98 -3.40
CA LYS A 240 18.06 -27.20 -4.66
C LYS A 240 16.65 -26.98 -5.19
N LEU A 241 15.76 -27.97 -5.01
CA LEU A 241 14.48 -28.01 -5.70
C LEU A 241 13.54 -26.85 -5.32
N PRO A 242 13.32 -26.52 -4.03
CA PRO A 242 12.45 -25.42 -3.63
C PRO A 242 12.83 -24.09 -4.30
N PHE A 243 14.13 -23.78 -4.30
CA PHE A 243 14.64 -22.51 -4.82
C PHE A 243 14.60 -22.43 -6.34
N ILE A 244 14.90 -23.53 -7.04
CA ILE A 244 14.81 -23.58 -8.50
C ILE A 244 13.35 -23.44 -8.93
N VAL A 245 12.43 -24.20 -8.34
CA VAL A 245 11.01 -24.18 -8.71
C VAL A 245 10.41 -22.80 -8.44
N LEU A 246 10.56 -22.28 -7.22
CA LEU A 246 10.00 -20.97 -6.86
C LEU A 246 10.68 -19.83 -7.62
N GLY A 247 12.01 -19.89 -7.81
CA GLY A 247 12.73 -18.90 -8.61
C GLY A 247 12.31 -18.88 -10.08
N LEU A 248 12.07 -20.05 -10.69
CA LEU A 248 11.51 -20.13 -12.05
C LEU A 248 10.08 -19.57 -12.10
N ILE A 249 9.23 -19.88 -11.11
CA ILE A 249 7.88 -19.31 -11.01
C ILE A 249 7.95 -17.77 -10.97
N LEU A 250 8.86 -17.18 -10.19
CA LEU A 250 9.06 -15.73 -10.16
C LEU A 250 9.46 -15.16 -11.52
N VAL A 251 10.41 -15.81 -12.21
CA VAL A 251 10.87 -15.38 -13.54
C VAL A 251 9.73 -15.49 -14.57
N PHE A 252 9.00 -16.60 -14.60
CA PHE A 252 7.84 -16.77 -15.49
C PHE A 252 6.73 -15.77 -15.18
N ALA A 253 6.41 -15.56 -13.91
CA ALA A 253 5.44 -14.55 -13.49
C ALA A 253 5.87 -13.14 -13.91
N THR A 254 7.17 -12.86 -13.90
CA THR A 254 7.71 -11.57 -14.37
C THR A 254 7.50 -11.42 -15.88
N ILE A 255 7.83 -12.45 -16.66
CA ILE A 255 7.67 -12.44 -18.12
C ILE A 255 6.19 -12.26 -18.47
N ALA A 256 5.30 -13.03 -17.86
CA ALA A 256 3.85 -12.89 -18.03
C ALA A 256 3.37 -11.47 -17.65
N GLY A 257 3.87 -10.93 -16.54
CA GLY A 257 3.58 -9.58 -16.09
C GLY A 257 4.03 -8.49 -17.05
N LEU A 258 5.19 -8.66 -17.71
CA LEU A 258 5.69 -7.72 -18.72
C LEU A 258 4.80 -7.71 -19.97
N PHE A 259 4.36 -8.88 -20.44
CA PHE A 259 3.41 -8.98 -21.56
C PHE A 259 2.09 -8.27 -21.23
N LEU A 260 1.51 -8.54 -20.06
CA LEU A 260 0.29 -7.88 -19.60
C LEU A 260 0.47 -6.36 -19.43
N ILE A 261 1.57 -5.91 -18.81
CA ILE A 261 1.81 -4.48 -18.56
C ILE A 261 1.96 -3.67 -19.85
N ASN A 262 2.57 -4.24 -20.90
CA ASN A 262 2.71 -3.56 -22.18
C ASN A 262 1.35 -3.26 -22.81
N ASP A 263 0.40 -4.19 -22.71
CA ASP A 263 -0.96 -4.00 -23.21
C ASP A 263 -1.74 -2.91 -22.44
N PHE A 264 -1.47 -2.76 -21.14
CA PHE A 264 -2.17 -1.77 -20.30
C PHE A 264 -1.53 -0.38 -20.33
N SER A 265 -0.20 -0.26 -20.42
CA SER A 265 0.51 1.04 -20.38
C SER A 265 0.21 1.93 -21.58
N GLY A 266 -0.05 1.37 -22.76
CA GLY A 266 -0.45 2.15 -23.94
C GLY A 266 -1.75 2.92 -23.77
N ASN A 267 -2.63 2.48 -22.86
CA ASN A 267 -3.99 3.02 -22.73
C ASN A 267 -4.26 3.76 -21.40
N LEU A 268 -3.56 3.44 -20.31
CA LEU A 268 -3.82 4.05 -19.00
C LEU A 268 -3.21 5.47 -18.86
N PHE A 269 -2.02 5.71 -19.43
CA PHE A 269 -1.37 7.03 -19.37
C PHE A 269 -2.04 8.06 -20.29
N PHE A 270 -2.64 7.63 -21.40
CA PHE A 270 -3.41 8.53 -22.28
C PHE A 270 -4.76 8.93 -21.69
N SER A 271 -5.32 8.16 -20.75
CA SER A 271 -6.59 8.53 -20.10
C SER A 271 -6.42 9.57 -18.98
N SER A 272 -5.22 9.70 -18.39
CA SER A 272 -4.97 10.70 -17.34
C SER A 272 -4.58 12.08 -17.89
N ASN A 273 -4.27 12.20 -19.19
CA ASN A 273 -3.88 13.45 -19.84
C ASN A 273 -5.05 14.12 -20.60
N LYS A 274 -6.28 13.68 -20.35
CA LYS A 274 -7.52 14.30 -20.82
C LYS A 274 -8.45 14.60 -19.65
N LYS A 275 -8.05 15.47 -18.71
CA LYS A 275 -8.99 16.28 -17.92
C LYS A 275 -8.32 17.59 -17.54
#